data_AF-A0A542Z873-F1
#
_entry.id   AF-A0A542Z873-F1
#
_cell.length_a   1.000
_cell.length_b   1.000
_cell.length_c   1.000
_cell.angle_alpha   90.00
_cell.angle_beta   90.00
_cell.angle_gamma   90.00
#
_symmetry.space_group_name_H-M   'P 1'
#
loop_
_entity.id
_entity.type
_entity.pdbx_description
1 polymer ?
#
loop_
_entity_poly.entity_id
_entity_poly.type
_entity_poly.pdbx_seq_one_letter_code
_entity_poly.pdbx_strand_id
1 'polypeptide(L)'
;MPSADACLLDGCVRPQARLRICNAHYLRATRAGVLDQVLETLPERECAQCGFKIAPRAKVTKIYCSQRCTNVANWQSCNKEDRAAKHRAWRDATRDSRIQKTRDRLADRKCEECGAPIEAQRSTRRFCSRKCINRRADRDNPHRRAELRQKRRKNLIAGAAPAGVTERDWNRLVRRYDSKCAYCGETKPLTVDHVVPISRGGRHSIGNVLPACLPCNTSKRDRLLIDWRTRLLPLRLAG
;
A
#
# COMPACT_ATOMS: atom_id res chain seq x y z
N MET A 1 -1.76 25.85 -9.63
CA MET A 1 -0.84 25.41 -10.69
C MET A 1 -1.62 25.45 -11.99
N PRO A 2 -1.32 26.36 -12.94
CA PRO A 2 -1.98 26.35 -14.25
C PRO A 2 -1.76 24.98 -14.90
N SER A 3 -2.79 24.45 -15.57
CA SER A 3 -2.67 23.17 -16.29
C SER A 3 -1.52 23.26 -17.29
N ALA A 4 -0.82 22.14 -17.52
CA ALA A 4 0.33 22.07 -18.43
C ALA A 4 0.02 22.53 -19.88
N ASP A 5 -1.27 22.72 -20.18
CA ASP A 5 -1.81 23.08 -21.47
C ASP A 5 -2.49 24.47 -21.48
N ALA A 6 -2.15 25.42 -20.60
CA ALA A 6 -2.70 26.78 -20.60
C ALA A 6 -1.71 27.83 -21.14
N CYS A 7 -2.25 28.91 -21.73
CA CYS A 7 -1.46 30.10 -22.06
C CYS A 7 -0.86 30.72 -20.78
N LEU A 8 0.43 31.01 -20.79
CA LEU A 8 1.17 31.51 -19.62
C LEU A 8 1.08 33.03 -19.41
N LEU A 9 0.41 33.76 -20.31
CA LEU A 9 0.14 35.18 -20.10
C LEU A 9 -1.00 35.39 -19.10
N ASP A 10 -0.79 36.31 -18.16
CA ASP A 10 -1.70 36.60 -17.05
C ASP A 10 -3.15 36.81 -17.52
N GLY A 11 -4.07 36.13 -16.86
CA GLY A 11 -5.50 36.18 -17.15
C GLY A 11 -5.97 35.36 -18.36
N CYS A 12 -5.09 34.63 -19.05
CA CYS A 12 -5.47 33.81 -20.21
C CYS A 12 -5.79 32.36 -19.84
N VAL A 13 -7.04 31.93 -20.04
CA VAL A 13 -7.48 30.53 -19.83
C VAL A 13 -7.50 29.69 -21.11
N ARG A 14 -6.97 30.21 -22.23
CA ARG A 14 -7.03 29.50 -23.52
C ARG A 14 -6.09 28.29 -23.52
N PRO A 15 -6.54 27.12 -24.00
CA PRO A 15 -5.70 25.94 -24.07
C PRO A 15 -4.60 26.08 -25.13
N GLN A 16 -3.39 25.68 -24.77
CA GLN A 16 -2.21 25.55 -25.61
C GLN A 16 -1.32 24.41 -25.15
N ALA A 17 -1.31 23.33 -25.92
CA ALA A 17 -0.57 22.11 -25.56
C ALA A 17 0.97 22.23 -25.71
N ARG A 18 1.51 23.25 -26.41
CA ARG A 18 2.95 23.28 -26.76
C ARG A 18 3.63 24.65 -26.82
N LEU A 19 2.87 25.73 -27.00
CA LEU A 19 3.43 27.02 -27.41
C LEU A 19 3.61 28.03 -26.27
N ARG A 20 3.18 27.72 -25.04
CA ARG A 20 3.27 28.58 -23.84
C ARG A 20 2.59 29.96 -23.94
N ILE A 21 2.23 30.42 -25.14
CA ILE A 21 1.38 31.56 -25.48
C ILE A 21 0.36 31.12 -26.53
N CYS A 22 -0.89 31.58 -26.44
CA CYS A 22 -1.92 31.25 -27.43
C CYS A 22 -1.75 32.02 -28.74
N ASN A 23 -2.22 31.45 -29.86
CA ASN A 23 -2.13 32.07 -31.18
C ASN A 23 -2.73 33.49 -31.22
N ALA A 24 -3.80 33.73 -30.46
CA ALA A 24 -4.41 35.06 -30.37
C ALA A 24 -3.50 36.09 -29.69
N HIS A 25 -2.78 35.71 -28.62
CA HIS A 25 -1.83 36.59 -27.97
C HIS A 25 -0.56 36.80 -28.80
N TYR A 26 -0.08 35.75 -29.48
CA TYR A 26 1.00 35.87 -30.44
C TYR A 26 0.68 36.90 -31.55
N LEU A 27 -0.50 36.78 -32.18
CA LEU A 27 -0.94 37.70 -33.23
C LEU A 27 -1.17 39.12 -32.72
N ARG A 28 -1.74 39.29 -31.51
CA ARG A 28 -1.92 40.60 -30.88
C ARG A 28 -0.58 41.28 -30.59
N ALA A 29 0.37 40.57 -29.99
CA ALA A 29 1.71 41.10 -29.70
C ALA A 29 2.48 41.45 -30.98
N THR A 30 2.32 40.63 -32.04
CA THR A 30 2.89 40.91 -33.37
C THR A 30 2.32 42.21 -33.96
N ARG A 31 0.99 42.38 -33.96
CA ARG A 31 0.33 43.59 -34.48
C ARG A 31 0.65 44.84 -33.68
N ALA A 32 0.84 44.69 -32.37
CA ALA A 32 1.20 45.77 -31.47
C ALA A 32 2.70 46.08 -31.45
N GLY A 33 3.54 45.34 -32.20
CA GLY A 33 5.00 45.57 -32.25
C GLY A 33 5.76 45.20 -30.97
N VAL A 34 5.11 44.51 -30.02
CA VAL A 34 5.67 44.16 -28.68
C VAL A 34 5.98 42.67 -28.55
N LEU A 35 6.05 41.94 -29.67
CA LEU A 35 6.23 40.49 -29.66
C LEU A 35 7.51 40.07 -28.92
N ASP A 36 8.63 40.76 -29.14
CA ASP A 36 9.91 40.39 -28.53
C ASP A 36 9.89 40.55 -27.01
N GLN A 37 9.31 41.64 -26.50
CA GLN A 37 9.10 41.87 -25.06
C GLN A 37 8.23 40.77 -24.44
N VAL A 38 7.17 40.36 -25.14
CA VAL A 38 6.29 39.28 -24.69
C VAL A 38 7.03 37.93 -24.70
N LEU A 39 7.85 37.65 -25.72
CA LEU A 39 8.60 36.39 -25.80
C LEU A 39 9.70 36.29 -24.74
N GLU A 40 10.34 37.39 -24.36
CA GLU A 40 11.36 37.43 -23.30
C GLU A 40 10.82 37.03 -21.92
N THR A 41 9.54 37.30 -21.66
CA THR A 41 8.87 36.90 -20.41
C THR A 41 8.52 35.40 -20.35
N LEU A 42 8.65 34.67 -21.47
CA LEU A 42 8.33 33.24 -21.52
C LEU A 42 9.54 32.38 -21.13
N PRO A 43 9.33 31.27 -20.40
CA PRO A 43 10.42 30.38 -20.02
C PRO A 43 11.01 29.62 -21.22
N GLU A 44 12.29 29.25 -21.13
CA GLU A 44 13.00 28.46 -22.15
C GLU A 44 12.32 27.12 -22.43
N ARG A 45 12.26 26.74 -23.71
CA ARG A 45 11.64 25.49 -24.16
C ARG A 45 12.69 24.41 -24.36
N GLU A 46 12.30 23.16 -24.34
CA GLU A 46 13.19 22.03 -24.62
C GLU A 46 12.87 21.41 -25.97
N CYS A 47 13.91 21.08 -26.74
CA CYS A 47 13.77 20.31 -27.97
C CYS A 47 13.16 18.94 -27.66
N ALA A 48 12.03 18.61 -28.27
CA ALA A 48 11.33 17.35 -28.02
C ALA A 48 12.14 16.09 -28.42
N GLN A 49 13.23 16.24 -29.18
CA GLN A 49 14.08 15.14 -29.63
C GLN A 49 15.35 14.95 -28.79
N CYS A 50 15.95 16.01 -28.25
CA CYS A 50 17.26 15.96 -27.60
C CYS A 50 17.37 16.74 -26.28
N GLY A 51 16.31 17.43 -25.86
CA GLY A 51 16.30 18.22 -24.61
C GLY A 51 17.06 19.56 -24.69
N PHE A 52 17.66 19.92 -25.83
CA PHE A 52 18.37 21.19 -25.99
C PHE A 52 17.46 22.40 -25.72
N LYS A 53 17.96 23.39 -24.97
CA LYS A 53 17.23 24.60 -24.60
C LYS A 53 17.04 25.52 -25.82
N ILE A 54 15.80 25.78 -26.18
CA ILE A 54 15.38 26.68 -27.24
C ILE A 54 15.04 28.02 -26.60
N ALA A 55 15.82 29.04 -26.95
CA ALA A 55 15.67 30.39 -26.43
C ALA A 55 14.23 30.93 -26.68
N PRO A 56 13.68 31.74 -25.77
CA PRO A 56 12.31 32.24 -25.87
C PRO A 56 12.03 33.04 -27.16
N ARG A 57 13.03 33.81 -27.62
CA ARG A 57 13.03 34.57 -28.88
C ARG A 57 12.93 33.73 -30.16
N ALA A 58 13.16 32.41 -30.09
CA ALA A 58 12.97 31.56 -31.26
C ALA A 58 11.48 31.43 -31.59
N LYS A 59 11.14 31.35 -32.89
CA LYS A 59 9.74 31.18 -33.35
C LYS A 59 8.97 30.23 -32.45
N VAL A 60 7.83 30.69 -31.94
CA VAL A 60 7.04 29.95 -30.96
C VAL A 60 6.65 28.56 -31.48
N THR A 61 6.46 28.39 -32.78
CA THR A 61 6.18 27.10 -33.43
C THR A 61 7.36 26.11 -33.49
N LYS A 62 8.59 26.54 -33.15
CA LYS A 62 9.80 25.70 -33.23
C LYS A 62 9.84 24.66 -32.10
N ILE A 63 9.51 23.42 -32.42
CA ILE A 63 9.52 22.26 -31.49
C ILE A 63 10.90 21.61 -31.38
N TYR A 64 11.73 21.71 -32.41
CA TYR A 64 13.05 21.07 -32.50
C TYR A 64 14.16 22.11 -32.66
N CYS A 65 15.34 21.86 -32.07
CA CYS A 65 16.45 22.81 -32.11
C CYS A 65 17.07 22.96 -33.52
N SER A 66 17.04 21.91 -34.33
CA SER A 66 17.66 21.82 -35.67
C SER A 66 16.84 20.96 -36.64
N GLN A 67 17.09 21.13 -37.95
CA GLN A 67 16.49 20.29 -38.99
C GLN A 67 16.83 18.80 -38.79
N ARG A 68 18.03 18.50 -38.29
CA ARG A 68 18.43 17.13 -37.91
C ARG A 68 17.48 16.54 -36.86
N CYS A 69 17.15 17.30 -35.81
CA CYS A 69 16.21 16.83 -34.78
C CYS A 69 14.79 16.64 -35.34
N THR A 70 14.35 17.52 -36.23
CA THR A 70 13.08 17.35 -36.96
C THR A 70 13.08 16.06 -37.78
N ASN A 71 14.12 15.81 -38.56
CA ASN A 71 14.23 14.63 -39.41
C ASN A 71 14.28 13.34 -38.60
N VAL A 72 15.01 13.32 -37.48
CA VAL A 72 15.04 12.16 -36.57
C VAL A 72 13.66 11.90 -35.97
N ALA A 73 12.98 12.93 -35.48
CA ALA A 73 11.64 12.78 -34.90
C ALA A 73 10.63 12.28 -35.95
N ASN A 74 10.69 12.82 -37.17
CA ASN A 74 9.84 12.39 -38.28
C ASN A 74 10.14 10.93 -38.68
N TRP A 75 11.42 10.56 -38.82
CA TRP A 75 11.82 9.19 -39.12
C TRP A 75 11.35 8.22 -38.05
N GLN A 76 11.50 8.57 -36.76
CA GLN A 76 11.03 7.74 -35.65
C GLN A 76 9.51 7.57 -35.64
N SER A 77 8.76 8.61 -36.01
CA SER A 77 7.29 8.59 -36.12
C SER A 77 6.84 7.68 -37.26
N CYS A 78 7.40 7.87 -38.46
CA CYS A 78 7.07 7.07 -39.65
C CYS A 78 7.49 5.60 -39.52
N ASN A 79 8.57 5.30 -38.78
CA ASN A 79 9.10 3.94 -38.61
C ASN A 79 8.74 3.33 -37.25
N LYS A 80 7.70 3.82 -36.57
CA LYS A 80 7.31 3.33 -35.24
C LYS A 80 7.04 1.81 -35.25
N GLU A 81 6.36 1.32 -36.28
CA GLU A 81 6.00 -0.09 -36.44
C GLU A 81 7.22 -0.95 -36.78
N ASP A 82 8.06 -0.51 -37.71
CA ASP A 82 9.33 -1.18 -38.05
C ASP A 82 10.26 -1.29 -36.83
N ARG A 83 10.39 -0.22 -36.05
CA ARG A 83 11.17 -0.25 -34.80
C ARG A 83 10.57 -1.22 -33.78
N ALA A 84 9.25 -1.25 -33.64
CA ALA A 84 8.58 -2.19 -32.76
C ALA A 84 8.75 -3.64 -33.25
N ALA A 85 8.72 -3.86 -34.56
CA ALA A 85 8.97 -5.16 -35.19
C ALA A 85 10.41 -5.62 -34.98
N LYS A 86 11.40 -4.75 -35.23
CA LYS A 86 12.82 -5.02 -34.93
C LYS A 86 13.04 -5.32 -33.46
N HIS A 87 12.39 -4.58 -32.55
CA HIS A 87 12.49 -4.85 -31.12
C HIS A 87 11.80 -6.17 -30.72
N ARG A 88 10.70 -6.57 -31.37
CA ARG A 88 10.09 -7.91 -31.21
C ARG A 88 11.04 -8.99 -31.70
N ALA A 89 11.52 -8.88 -32.94
CA ALA A 89 12.45 -9.83 -33.54
C ALA A 89 13.73 -9.99 -32.70
N TRP A 90 14.31 -8.89 -32.19
CA TRP A 90 15.44 -8.96 -31.26
C TRP A 90 15.08 -9.66 -29.95
N ARG A 91 13.90 -9.38 -29.36
CA ARG A 91 13.45 -10.05 -28.13
C ARG A 91 13.28 -11.56 -28.32
N ASP A 92 12.75 -11.97 -29.47
CA ASP A 92 12.52 -13.38 -29.79
C ASP A 92 13.85 -14.08 -30.07
N ALA A 93 14.70 -13.49 -30.92
CA ALA A 93 16.03 -14.01 -31.24
C ALA A 93 16.96 -14.11 -30.01
N THR A 94 16.80 -13.21 -29.03
CA THR A 94 17.61 -13.21 -27.80
C THR A 94 16.92 -13.88 -26.60
N ARG A 95 15.74 -14.47 -26.80
CA ARG A 95 14.91 -15.04 -25.71
C ARG A 95 15.68 -16.04 -24.87
N ASP A 96 16.28 -17.04 -25.51
CA ASP A 96 16.93 -18.14 -24.81
C ASP A 96 18.23 -17.70 -24.13
N SER A 97 19.04 -16.86 -24.80
CA SER A 97 20.23 -16.25 -24.19
C SER A 97 19.88 -15.43 -22.94
N ARG A 98 18.77 -14.68 -22.95
CA ARG A 98 18.31 -13.91 -21.79
C ARG A 98 17.79 -14.79 -20.66
N ILE A 99 17.08 -15.88 -20.99
CA ILE A 99 16.63 -16.87 -20.01
C ILE A 99 17.86 -17.51 -19.36
N GLN A 100 18.86 -17.90 -20.15
CA GLN A 100 20.09 -18.50 -19.66
C GLN A 100 20.86 -17.54 -18.75
N LYS A 101 21.14 -16.30 -19.18
CA LYS A 101 21.76 -15.27 -18.32
C LYS A 101 21.02 -15.05 -17.00
N THR A 102 19.69 -15.17 -17.02
CA THR A 102 18.87 -15.08 -15.81
C THR A 102 19.06 -16.31 -14.93
N ARG A 103 19.05 -17.53 -15.49
CA ARG A 103 19.35 -18.76 -14.76
C ARG A 103 20.73 -18.71 -14.12
N ASP A 104 21.76 -18.33 -14.88
CA ASP A 104 23.15 -18.24 -14.41
C ASP A 104 23.27 -17.28 -13.22
N ARG A 105 22.65 -16.09 -13.31
CA ARG A 105 22.63 -15.12 -12.21
C ARG A 105 21.92 -15.65 -10.95
N LEU A 106 20.93 -16.52 -11.12
CA LEU A 106 20.11 -17.04 -10.02
C LEU A 106 20.64 -18.35 -9.44
N ALA A 107 21.54 -19.04 -10.14
CA ALA A 107 22.03 -20.37 -9.78
C ALA A 107 22.65 -20.43 -8.37
N ASP A 108 23.47 -19.45 -8.02
CA ASP A 108 24.23 -19.45 -6.75
C ASP A 108 23.51 -18.72 -5.60
N ARG A 109 22.25 -18.32 -5.78
CA ARG A 109 21.55 -17.54 -4.76
C ARG A 109 21.18 -18.40 -3.57
N LYS A 110 21.60 -17.93 -2.40
CA LYS A 110 21.36 -18.57 -1.10
C LYS A 110 20.31 -17.82 -0.30
N CYS A 111 19.56 -18.56 0.51
CA CYS A 111 18.60 -18.04 1.47
C CYS A 111 19.32 -17.17 2.49
N GLU A 112 18.89 -15.92 2.63
CA GLU A 112 19.51 -14.97 3.57
C GLU A 112 19.31 -15.34 5.05
N GLU A 113 18.44 -16.31 5.34
CA GLU A 113 18.16 -16.77 6.70
C GLU A 113 18.85 -18.08 7.05
N CYS A 114 18.93 -19.03 6.12
CA CYS A 114 19.44 -20.38 6.40
C CYS A 114 20.57 -20.84 5.50
N GLY A 115 21.02 -20.01 4.55
CA GLY A 115 22.10 -20.35 3.60
C GLY A 115 21.75 -21.40 2.55
N ALA A 116 20.59 -22.04 2.63
CA ALA A 116 20.15 -23.05 1.66
C ALA A 116 20.00 -22.45 0.25
N PRO A 117 20.29 -23.21 -0.81
CA PRO A 117 20.08 -22.73 -2.18
C PRO A 117 18.62 -22.35 -2.40
N ILE A 118 18.37 -21.28 -3.15
CA ILE A 118 17.04 -20.86 -3.55
C ILE A 118 16.82 -21.23 -5.01
N GLU A 119 15.98 -22.23 -5.25
CA GLU A 119 15.42 -22.50 -6.57
C GLU A 119 14.36 -21.45 -6.90
N ALA A 120 14.79 -20.25 -7.29
CA ALA A 120 13.91 -19.15 -7.65
C ALA A 120 13.99 -18.84 -9.14
N GLN A 121 12.84 -18.83 -9.81
CA GLN A 121 12.72 -18.22 -11.13
C GLN A 121 12.73 -16.68 -11.08
N ARG A 122 12.55 -16.09 -9.89
CA ARG A 122 12.48 -14.63 -9.69
C ARG A 122 13.68 -14.13 -8.89
N SER A 123 14.35 -13.12 -9.44
CA SER A 123 15.49 -12.44 -8.81
C SER A 123 15.16 -11.76 -7.48
N THR A 124 13.90 -11.46 -7.21
CA THR A 124 13.47 -10.80 -5.97
C THR A 124 13.29 -11.77 -4.80
N ARG A 125 13.29 -13.08 -5.02
CA ARG A 125 13.10 -14.05 -3.92
C ARG A 125 14.34 -14.10 -3.04
N ARG A 126 14.22 -13.75 -1.76
CA ARG A 126 15.33 -13.69 -0.78
C ARG A 126 15.43 -14.90 0.15
N PHE A 127 14.36 -15.68 0.24
CA PHE A 127 14.25 -16.78 1.20
C PHE A 127 13.76 -18.06 0.53
N CYS A 128 14.23 -19.22 1.00
CA CYS A 128 13.82 -20.53 0.47
C CYS A 128 12.34 -20.84 0.79
N SER A 129 11.86 -20.44 1.97
CA SER A 129 10.52 -20.81 2.46
C SER A 129 9.87 -19.72 3.30
N ARG A 130 8.55 -19.81 3.47
CA ARG A 130 7.79 -18.96 4.41
C ARG A 130 8.30 -19.07 5.84
N LYS A 131 8.81 -20.24 6.23
CA LYS A 131 9.42 -20.49 7.54
C LYS A 131 10.65 -19.59 7.74
N CYS A 132 11.53 -19.49 6.74
CA CYS A 132 12.70 -18.60 6.80
C CYS A 132 12.31 -17.12 6.81
N ILE A 133 11.31 -16.72 6.03
CA ILE A 133 10.77 -15.35 6.07
C ILE A 133 10.30 -15.01 7.49
N ASN A 134 9.51 -15.90 8.10
CA ASN A 134 8.98 -15.67 9.44
C ASN A 134 10.09 -15.71 10.50
N ARG A 135 11.08 -16.60 10.38
CA ARG A 135 12.21 -16.67 11.31
C ARG A 135 13.04 -15.37 11.28
N ARG A 136 13.36 -14.87 10.08
CA ARG A 136 14.05 -13.59 9.93
C ARG A 136 13.25 -12.46 10.56
N ALA A 137 11.95 -12.39 10.25
CA ALA A 137 11.10 -11.34 10.78
C ALA A 137 10.86 -11.41 12.30
N ASP A 138 10.80 -12.61 12.88
CA ASP A 138 10.69 -12.79 14.33
C ASP A 138 12.03 -12.49 15.04
N ARG A 139 13.18 -12.65 14.36
CA ARG A 139 14.51 -12.24 14.84
C ARG A 139 14.67 -10.72 14.82
N ASP A 140 14.31 -10.10 13.70
CA ASP A 140 14.42 -8.65 13.49
C ASP A 140 13.40 -7.89 14.36
N ASN A 141 12.28 -8.51 14.72
CA ASN A 141 11.30 -7.98 15.67
C ASN A 141 10.82 -9.08 16.65
N PRO A 142 11.46 -9.22 17.83
CA PRO A 142 11.08 -10.20 18.85
C PRO A 142 9.64 -10.07 19.36
N HIS A 143 9.06 -8.87 19.32
CA HIS A 143 7.69 -8.59 19.80
C HIS A 143 6.61 -8.77 18.72
N ARG A 144 7.00 -9.01 17.46
CA ARG A 144 6.09 -9.14 16.31
C ARG A 144 4.90 -10.07 16.56
N ARG A 145 5.13 -11.21 17.21
CA ARG A 145 4.06 -12.19 17.49
C ARG A 145 3.05 -11.66 18.51
N ALA A 146 3.52 -10.96 19.54
CA ALA A 146 2.65 -10.34 20.53
C ALA A 146 1.83 -9.21 19.89
N GLU A 147 2.45 -8.37 19.07
CA GLU A 147 1.79 -7.30 18.31
C GLU A 147 0.72 -7.86 17.35
N LEU A 148 1.05 -8.91 16.60
CA LEU A 148 0.11 -9.58 15.70
C LEU A 148 -1.07 -10.17 16.48
N ARG A 149 -0.83 -10.75 17.67
CA ARG A 149 -1.88 -11.26 18.55
C ARG A 149 -2.79 -10.13 19.06
N GLN A 150 -2.22 -9.00 19.49
CA GLN A 150 -2.97 -7.84 19.94
C GLN A 150 -3.81 -7.24 18.79
N LYS A 151 -3.21 -7.08 17.61
CA LYS A 151 -3.91 -6.60 16.40
C LYS A 151 -5.05 -7.53 16.01
N ARG A 152 -4.82 -8.85 16.01
CA ARG A 152 -5.87 -9.85 15.74
C ARG A 152 -7.01 -9.73 16.74
N ARG A 153 -6.73 -9.61 18.04
CA ARG A 153 -7.74 -9.40 19.08
C ARG A 153 -8.53 -8.11 18.84
N LYS A 154 -7.86 -7.00 18.55
CA LYS A 154 -8.51 -5.72 18.24
C LYS A 154 -9.46 -5.84 17.05
N ASN A 155 -9.02 -6.47 15.97
CA ASN A 155 -9.84 -6.67 14.77
C ASN A 155 -11.04 -7.59 15.04
N LEU A 156 -10.85 -8.66 15.81
CA LEU A 156 -11.94 -9.54 16.22
C LEU A 156 -13.00 -8.78 17.03
N ILE A 157 -12.57 -7.96 17.99
CA ILE A 157 -13.48 -7.12 18.78
C ILE A 157 -14.21 -6.11 17.88
N ALA A 158 -13.49 -5.41 17.01
CA ALA A 158 -14.07 -4.42 16.10
C ALA A 158 -15.12 -5.04 15.17
N GLY A 159 -14.84 -6.21 14.60
CA GLY A 159 -15.81 -6.94 13.76
C GLY A 159 -17.02 -7.48 14.53
N ALA A 160 -16.89 -7.68 15.84
CA ALA A 160 -17.94 -8.22 16.69
C ALA A 160 -18.76 -7.15 17.45
N ALA A 161 -18.46 -5.86 17.29
CA ALA A 161 -18.99 -4.77 18.11
C ALA A 161 -19.97 -3.83 17.35
N PRO A 162 -21.18 -4.27 16.95
CA PRO A 162 -22.10 -3.40 16.21
C PRO A 162 -22.65 -2.21 17.03
N ALA A 163 -22.60 -2.26 18.38
CA ALA A 163 -22.96 -1.14 19.27
C ALA A 163 -21.91 -0.84 20.36
N GLY A 164 -20.82 -1.64 20.43
CA GLY A 164 -19.79 -1.53 21.46
C GLY A 164 -20.28 -1.78 22.89
N VAL A 165 -19.34 -1.85 23.84
CA VAL A 165 -19.62 -1.76 25.29
C VAL A 165 -19.04 -0.44 25.75
N THR A 166 -19.88 0.51 26.17
CA THR A 166 -19.40 1.80 26.66
C THR A 166 -18.87 1.65 28.10
N GLU A 167 -18.03 2.60 28.52
CA GLU A 167 -17.56 2.65 29.91
C GLU A 167 -18.71 2.78 30.91
N ARG A 168 -19.76 3.54 30.56
CA ARG A 168 -20.97 3.68 31.38
C ARG A 168 -21.69 2.33 31.55
N ASP A 169 -21.83 1.57 30.48
CA ASP A 169 -22.48 0.25 30.52
C ASP A 169 -21.66 -0.75 31.33
N TRP A 170 -20.33 -0.73 31.15
CA TRP A 170 -19.42 -1.54 31.94
C TRP A 170 -19.53 -1.23 33.44
N ASN A 171 -19.49 0.05 33.83
CA ASN A 171 -19.60 0.45 35.23
C ASN A 171 -20.97 0.09 35.83
N ARG A 172 -22.06 0.16 35.04
CA ARG A 172 -23.38 -0.34 35.45
C ARG A 172 -23.38 -1.85 35.66
N LEU A 173 -22.75 -2.60 34.75
CA LEU A 173 -22.64 -4.05 34.86
C LEU A 173 -21.83 -4.46 36.10
N VAL A 174 -20.66 -3.85 36.33
CA VAL A 174 -19.82 -4.11 37.51
C VAL A 174 -20.59 -3.87 38.82
N ARG A 175 -21.35 -2.77 38.90
CA ARG A 175 -22.21 -2.48 40.05
C ARG A 175 -23.32 -3.52 40.26
N ARG A 176 -23.93 -4.02 39.18
CA ARG A 176 -24.94 -5.09 39.26
C ARG A 176 -24.39 -6.40 39.85
N TYR A 177 -23.08 -6.62 39.74
CA TYR A 177 -22.37 -7.76 40.31
C TYR A 177 -21.67 -7.41 41.64
N ASP A 178 -22.03 -6.31 42.30
CA ASP A 178 -21.44 -5.86 43.57
C ASP A 178 -19.91 -5.76 43.55
N SER A 179 -19.33 -5.38 42.41
CA SER A 179 -17.88 -5.37 42.18
C SER A 179 -17.18 -6.72 42.43
N LYS A 180 -17.92 -7.83 42.28
CA LYS A 180 -17.44 -9.20 42.42
C LYS A 180 -17.38 -9.89 41.06
N CYS A 181 -16.57 -10.94 40.99
CA CYS A 181 -16.48 -11.80 39.82
C CYS A 181 -17.81 -12.54 39.58
N ALA A 182 -18.35 -12.46 38.37
CA ALA A 182 -19.57 -13.16 37.96
C ALA A 182 -19.48 -14.70 38.04
N TYR A 183 -18.27 -15.24 38.16
CA TYR A 183 -18.03 -16.68 38.23
C TYR A 183 -17.78 -17.19 39.64
N CYS A 184 -16.79 -16.65 40.35
CA CYS A 184 -16.42 -17.13 41.69
C CYS A 184 -17.04 -16.33 42.84
N GLY A 185 -17.67 -15.18 42.56
CA GLY A 185 -18.28 -14.33 43.58
C GLY A 185 -17.29 -13.55 44.45
N GLU A 186 -15.99 -13.67 44.23
CA GLU A 186 -14.97 -12.98 45.02
C GLU A 186 -14.72 -11.56 44.52
N THR A 187 -14.36 -10.66 45.44
CA THR A 187 -13.92 -9.28 45.15
C THR A 187 -12.47 -9.29 44.70
N LYS A 188 -12.24 -9.18 43.38
CA LYS A 188 -10.91 -9.21 42.73
C LYS A 188 -10.89 -8.22 41.56
N PRO A 189 -9.70 -7.78 41.06
CA PRO A 189 -9.62 -6.96 39.85
C PRO A 189 -10.37 -7.61 38.67
N LEU A 190 -11.35 -6.87 38.15
CA LEU A 190 -12.29 -7.37 37.14
C LEU A 190 -11.81 -7.05 35.73
N THR A 191 -12.02 -8.00 34.84
CA THR A 191 -11.75 -7.91 33.41
C THR A 191 -13.02 -8.25 32.64
N VAL A 192 -13.11 -7.75 31.40
CA VAL A 192 -14.19 -8.12 30.48
C VAL A 192 -13.97 -9.56 30.01
N ASP A 193 -14.90 -10.45 30.33
CA ASP A 193 -15.01 -11.77 29.70
C ASP A 193 -16.26 -11.84 28.82
N HIS A 194 -16.21 -12.64 27.74
CA HIS A 194 -17.33 -12.83 26.83
C HIS A 194 -18.00 -14.18 27.08
N VAL A 195 -19.31 -14.19 27.37
CA VAL A 195 -20.09 -15.42 27.64
C VAL A 195 -19.92 -16.43 26.50
N VAL A 196 -20.21 -15.98 25.28
CA VAL A 196 -19.78 -16.64 24.05
C VAL A 196 -18.51 -15.94 23.57
N PRO A 197 -17.35 -16.62 23.50
CA PRO A 197 -16.10 -16.03 23.04
C PRO A 197 -16.22 -15.45 21.64
N ILE A 198 -15.58 -14.29 21.40
CA ILE A 198 -15.59 -13.65 20.07
C ILE A 198 -15.00 -14.57 19.01
N SER A 199 -13.95 -15.33 19.35
CA SER A 199 -13.35 -16.32 18.45
C SER A 199 -14.31 -17.43 17.99
N ARG A 200 -15.43 -17.60 18.68
CA ARG A 200 -16.51 -18.56 18.37
C ARG A 200 -17.78 -17.87 17.86
N GLY A 201 -17.68 -16.63 17.39
CA GLY A 201 -18.81 -15.88 16.82
C GLY A 201 -19.62 -15.06 17.83
N GLY A 202 -19.17 -14.97 19.09
CA GLY A 202 -19.80 -14.11 20.09
C GLY A 202 -19.68 -12.62 19.75
N ARG A 203 -20.71 -11.84 20.07
CA ARG A 203 -20.72 -10.37 19.88
C ARG A 203 -20.01 -9.66 21.03
N HIS A 204 -19.37 -8.53 20.77
CA HIS A 204 -18.93 -7.62 21.81
C HIS A 204 -20.06 -6.64 22.13
N SER A 205 -20.99 -7.08 22.97
CA SER A 205 -22.16 -6.32 23.41
C SER A 205 -22.41 -6.54 24.90
N ILE A 206 -23.16 -5.64 25.53
CA ILE A 206 -23.45 -5.69 26.98
C ILE A 206 -24.08 -7.03 27.41
N GLY A 207 -24.94 -7.62 26.57
CA GLY A 207 -25.59 -8.91 26.83
C GLY A 207 -24.68 -10.14 26.69
N ASN A 208 -23.47 -9.97 26.14
CA ASN A 208 -22.50 -11.07 25.98
C ASN A 208 -21.21 -10.84 26.78
N VAL A 209 -21.14 -9.82 27.66
CA VAL A 209 -19.99 -9.58 28.52
C VAL A 209 -20.32 -9.75 30.00
N LEU A 210 -19.34 -10.20 30.78
CA LEU A 210 -19.43 -10.36 32.23
C LEU A 210 -18.17 -9.82 32.91
N PRO A 211 -18.29 -9.29 34.15
CA PRO A 211 -17.14 -8.98 34.98
C PRO A 211 -16.53 -10.26 35.54
N ALA A 212 -15.32 -10.58 35.11
CA ALA A 212 -14.60 -11.78 35.55
C ALA A 212 -13.22 -11.43 36.09
N CYS A 213 -12.82 -12.05 37.21
CA CYS A 213 -11.45 -11.92 37.69
C CYS A 213 -10.46 -12.60 36.72
N LEU A 214 -9.21 -12.14 36.71
CA LEU A 214 -8.17 -12.65 35.81
C LEU A 214 -7.99 -14.19 35.90
N PRO A 215 -7.99 -14.85 37.08
CA PRO A 215 -7.90 -16.31 37.18
C PRO A 215 -9.07 -17.04 36.50
N CYS A 216 -10.32 -16.62 36.74
CA CYS A 216 -11.49 -17.25 36.12
C CYS A 216 -11.50 -17.01 34.61
N ASN A 217 -11.23 -15.79 34.15
CA ASN A 217 -11.20 -15.45 32.73
C ASN A 217 -10.09 -16.24 32.01
N THR A 218 -8.90 -16.32 32.60
CA THR A 218 -7.76 -17.09 32.06
C THR A 218 -8.01 -18.59 32.11
N SER A 219 -8.76 -19.08 33.10
CA SER A 219 -9.21 -20.47 33.13
C SER A 219 -10.17 -20.72 31.98
N LYS A 220 -11.24 -19.93 31.83
CA LYS A 220 -12.24 -20.10 30.76
C LYS A 220 -11.65 -20.03 29.35
N ARG A 221 -10.79 -19.04 29.08
CA ARG A 221 -10.20 -18.76 27.75
C ARG A 221 -11.27 -18.57 26.67
N ASP A 222 -11.15 -19.30 25.57
CA ASP A 222 -12.02 -19.29 24.39
C ASP A 222 -13.06 -20.41 24.40
N ARG A 223 -13.33 -20.98 25.58
CA ARG A 223 -14.37 -22.00 25.77
C ARG A 223 -15.74 -21.39 26.03
N LEU A 224 -16.79 -22.11 25.62
CA LEU A 224 -18.15 -21.81 26.05
C LEU A 224 -18.29 -22.11 27.54
N LEU A 225 -19.24 -21.46 28.21
CA LEU A 225 -19.46 -21.66 29.65
C LEU A 225 -19.72 -23.13 30.00
N ILE A 226 -20.49 -23.84 29.18
CA ILE A 226 -20.81 -25.25 29.38
C ILE A 226 -19.55 -26.12 29.32
N ASP A 227 -18.68 -25.93 28.33
CA ASP A 227 -17.43 -26.67 28.16
C ASP A 227 -16.43 -26.36 29.28
N TRP A 228 -16.46 -25.13 29.80
CA TRP A 228 -15.59 -24.72 30.88
C TRP A 228 -16.03 -25.31 32.23
N ARG A 229 -17.34 -25.30 32.52
CA ARG A 229 -17.89 -25.78 33.80
C ARG A 229 -17.99 -27.29 33.90
N THR A 230 -18.29 -28.00 32.81
CA THR A 230 -18.35 -29.48 32.82
C THR A 230 -17.01 -30.13 33.14
N ARG A 231 -15.88 -29.49 32.80
CA ARG A 231 -14.54 -29.95 33.20
C ARG A 231 -14.17 -29.68 34.66
N LEU A 232 -14.98 -28.91 35.39
CA LEU A 232 -14.81 -28.67 36.83
C LEU A 232 -15.64 -29.63 37.69
N LEU A 233 -16.50 -30.44 37.07
CA LEU A 233 -17.19 -31.54 37.73
C LEU A 233 -16.33 -32.80 37.57
N PRO A 234 -15.84 -33.42 38.67
CA PRO A 234 -15.38 -34.80 38.58
C PRO A 234 -16.58 -35.62 38.10
N LEU A 235 -16.38 -36.49 37.11
CA LEU A 235 -17.33 -37.53 36.74
C LEU A 235 -17.50 -38.49 37.94
N ARG A 236 -18.30 -38.11 38.92
CA ARG A 236 -18.81 -38.98 39.98
C ARG A 236 -20.22 -39.40 39.61
N LEU A 237 -20.36 -40.15 38.53
CA LEU A 237 -21.54 -40.95 38.23
C LEU A 237 -21.10 -42.19 37.47
N ALA A 238 -20.49 -43.12 38.21
CA ALA A 238 -20.54 -44.55 37.91
C ALA A 238 -20.94 -45.19 39.24
N GLY A 239 -22.25 -45.33 39.42
CA GLY A 239 -22.87 -46.21 40.39
C GLY A 239 -23.47 -47.37 39.63
#